data_AF-A0A7V8VQK9-F1
#
_entry.id   AF-A0A7V8VQK9-F1
#
_cell.length_a   1.000
_cell.length_b   1.000
_cell.length_c   1.000
_cell.angle_alpha   90.00
_cell.angle_beta   90.00
_cell.angle_gamma   90.00
#
_symmetry.space_group_name_H-M   'P 1'
#
loop_
_entity.id
_entity.type
_entity.pdbx_description
1 polymer ?
#
loop_
_entity_poly.entity_id
_entity_poly.type
_entity_poly.pdbx_seq_one_letter_code
_entity_poly.pdbx_strand_id
1 'polypeptide(L)' 'ILGAKARALLSGRFHVTPDDVRRIAPAVLHHRVLLNFHAEAEGITPGELIERLLATVEPPRSGL' A
#
# COMPACT_ATOMS: atom_id res chain seq x y z
N ILE A 1 -4.15 -5.83 7.00
CA ILE A 1 -5.26 -6.64 6.42
C ILE A 1 -6.65 -6.21 6.88
N LEU A 2 -6.87 -5.86 8.16
CA LEU A 2 -8.20 -5.45 8.64
C LEU A 2 -8.83 -4.30 7.84
N GLY A 3 -8.06 -3.25 7.51
CA GLY A 3 -8.55 -2.15 6.67
C GLY A 3 -9.00 -2.61 5.27
N ALA A 4 -8.28 -3.53 4.64
CA ALA A 4 -8.66 -4.09 3.34
C ALA A 4 -9.94 -4.95 3.43
N LYS A 5 -10.11 -5.71 4.52
CA LYS A 5 -11.36 -6.46 4.81
C LYS A 5 -12.55 -5.51 5.02
N ALA A 6 -12.37 -4.47 5.82
CA ALA A 6 -13.39 -3.45 6.03
C ALA A 6 -13.78 -2.79 4.71
N ARG A 7 -12.79 -2.41 3.88
CA ARG A 7 -13.04 -1.84 2.55
C ARG A 7 -13.81 -2.79 1.64
N ALA A 8 -13.42 -4.06 1.58
CA ALA A 8 -14.11 -5.07 0.78
C ALA A 8 -15.59 -5.20 1.20
N LEU A 9 -15.84 -5.30 2.51
CA LEU A 9 -17.20 -5.39 3.07
C LEU A 9 -18.03 -4.13 2.77
N LEU A 10 -17.46 -2.93 2.94
CA LEU A 10 -18.11 -1.67 2.59
C LEU A 10 -18.40 -1.56 1.08
N SER A 11 -17.66 -2.30 0.26
CA SER A 11 -17.88 -2.40 -1.19
C SER A 11 -18.81 -3.57 -1.57
N GLY A 12 -19.49 -4.20 -0.61
CA GLY A 12 -20.40 -5.33 -0.85
C GLY A 12 -19.72 -6.66 -1.22
N ARG A 13 -18.40 -6.76 -1.05
CA ARG A 13 -17.62 -7.97 -1.36
C ARG A 13 -17.22 -8.70 -0.08
N PHE A 14 -17.33 -10.03 -0.10
CA PHE A 14 -16.97 -10.89 1.04
C PHE A 14 -15.55 -11.45 0.97
N HIS A 15 -14.78 -11.07 -0.03
CA HIS A 15 -13.37 -11.44 -0.19
C HIS A 15 -12.52 -10.20 -0.47
N VAL A 16 -11.27 -10.24 -0.03
CA VAL A 16 -10.29 -9.17 -0.25
C VAL A 16 -9.61 -9.38 -1.60
N THR A 17 -9.48 -8.31 -2.37
CA THR A 17 -8.70 -8.28 -3.61
C THR A 17 -7.37 -7.54 -3.40
N PRO A 18 -6.34 -7.78 -4.24
CA PRO A 18 -5.08 -7.02 -4.17
C PRO A 18 -5.29 -5.50 -4.26
N ASP A 19 -6.32 -5.04 -4.99
CA ASP A 19 -6.70 -3.62 -5.06
C ASP A 19 -7.12 -3.04 -3.70
N ASP A 20 -7.83 -3.81 -2.88
CA ASP A 20 -8.21 -3.37 -1.52
C ASP A 20 -6.98 -3.13 -0.65
N VAL A 21 -5.95 -3.97 -0.79
CA VAL A 21 -4.69 -3.82 -0.06
C VAL A 21 -3.94 -2.60 -0.57
N ARG A 22 -3.84 -2.44 -1.90
CA ARG A 22 -3.13 -1.32 -2.54
C ARG A 22 -3.74 0.03 -2.14
N ARG A 23 -5.07 0.14 -2.09
CA ARG A 23 -5.75 1.39 -1.71
C ARG A 23 -5.58 1.78 -0.24
N ILE A 24 -5.40 0.80 0.65
CA ILE A 24 -5.21 1.06 2.08
C ILE A 24 -3.73 1.27 2.43
N ALA A 25 -2.81 0.85 1.56
CA ALA A 25 -1.38 0.88 1.80
C ALA A 25 -0.83 2.28 2.13
N PRO A 26 -1.16 3.38 1.41
CA PRO A 26 -0.65 4.71 1.74
C PRO A 26 -1.02 5.14 3.17
N ALA A 27 -2.29 5.00 3.56
CA ALA A 27 -2.75 5.38 4.90
C ALA A 27 -2.10 4.57 6.03
N VAL A 28 -1.72 3.32 5.77
CA VAL A 28 -1.07 2.46 6.78
C VAL A 28 0.44 2.68 6.82
N LEU A 29 1.09 2.87 5.66
CA LEU A 29 2.54 2.89 5.54
C LEU A 29 3.15 4.28 5.75
N HIS A 30 2.40 5.36 5.52
CA HIS A 30 2.93 6.74 5.55
C HIS A 30 3.69 7.08 6.85
N HIS A 31 3.21 6.59 8.00
CA HIS A 31 3.84 6.82 9.30
C HIS A 31 4.67 5.63 9.80
N ARG A 32 4.86 4.60 8.98
CA ARG A 32 5.59 3.36 9.30
C ARG A 32 6.86 3.17 8.51
N VAL A 33 7.11 4.05 7.54
CA VAL A 33 8.29 4.04 6.69
C VAL A 33 9.15 5.25 7.07
N LEU A 34 10.42 4.99 7.33
CA LEU A 34 11.42 6.02 7.63
C LEU A 34 12.30 6.21 6.40
N LEU A 35 12.58 7.47 6.09
CA LEU A 35 13.54 7.84 5.06
C LEU A 35 14.95 7.82 5.64
N ASN A 36 15.93 7.62 4.76
CA ASN A 36 17.32 7.86 5.13
C ASN A 36 17.68 9.33 4.84
N PHE A 37 18.80 9.78 5.41
CA PHE A 37 19.25 11.16 5.27
C PHE A 37 19.41 11.62 3.81
N HIS A 38 19.88 10.72 2.94
CA HIS A 38 20.07 11.05 1.52
C HIS A 38 18.73 11.33 0.82
N ALA A 39 17.72 10.49 1.05
CA ALA A 39 16.39 10.68 0.50
C ALA A 39 15.72 11.96 1.04
N GLU A 40 15.90 12.26 2.33
CA GLU A 40 15.41 13.52 2.92
C GLU A 40 16.10 14.74 2.30
N ALA A 41 17.42 14.68 2.07
CA ALA A 41 18.19 15.74 1.44
C ALA A 41 17.80 15.98 -0.03
N GLU A 42 17.34 14.95 -0.73
CA GLU A 42 16.78 15.04 -2.09
C GLU A 42 15.31 15.51 -2.11
N GLY A 43 14.70 15.74 -0.95
CA GLY A 43 13.30 16.18 -0.84
C GLY A 43 12.28 15.08 -1.13
N ILE A 44 12.69 13.81 -1.10
CA ILE A 44 11.78 12.68 -1.30
C ILE A 44 10.82 12.61 -0.11
N THR A 45 9.53 12.44 -0.39
CA THR A 45 8.51 12.25 0.65
C THR A 45 8.24 10.76 0.93
N PRO A 46 7.78 10.40 2.14
CA PRO A 46 7.33 9.04 2.42
C PRO A 46 6.22 8.57 1.47
N GLY A 47 5.30 9.47 1.08
CA GLY A 47 4.24 9.19 0.12
C GLY A 47 4.79 8.78 -1.26
N GLU A 48 5.73 9.55 -1.81
CA GLU A 48 6.37 9.22 -3.10
C GLU A 48 7.13 7.89 -3.03
N LEU A 49 7.85 7.64 -1.93
CA LEU A 49 8.54 6.37 -1.73
C LEU A 49 7.55 5.20 -1.70
N ILE A 50 6.42 5.33 -0.99
CA ILE A 50 5.41 4.29 -0.91
C ILE A 50 4.80 4.01 -2.28
N GLU A 51 4.44 5.04 -3.05
CA GLU A 51 3.90 4.86 -4.41
C GLU A 51 4.91 4.14 -5.32
N ARG A 52 6.19 4.55 -5.27
CA ARG A 52 7.26 3.87 -6.00
C ARG A 52 7.38 2.40 -5.60
N LEU A 53 7.34 2.09 -4.31
CA LEU A 53 7.41 0.71 -3.81
C LEU A 53 6.20 -0.12 -4.24
N LEU A 54 4.99 0.44 -4.18
CA LEU A 54 3.78 -0.26 -4.62
C LEU A 54 3.83 -0.55 -6.12
N ALA A 55 4.48 0.29 -6.93
CA ALA A 55 4.66 0.06 -8.36
C ALA A 55 5.62 -1.10 -8.68
N THR A 56 6.55 -1.45 -7.78
CA THR A 56 7.50 -2.56 -8.01
C THR A 56 6.97 -3.94 -7.61
N VAL A 57 5.89 -3.99 -6.82
CA VAL A 57 5.28 -5.24 -6.36
C VAL A 57 4.15 -5.65 -7.29
N GLU A 58 4.37 -6.74 -8.03
CA GLU A 58 3.31 -7.36 -8.83
C GLU A 58 2.20 -7.93 -7.93
N PRO A 59 0.92 -7.83 -8.33
CA PRO A 59 -0.16 -8.48 -7.61
C PRO A 59 0.04 -10.01 -7.62
N PRO A 60 -0.32 -10.70 -6.53
CA PRO A 60 -0.17 -12.15 -6.46
C PRO A 60 -1.00 -12.82 -7.56
N ARG A 61 -0.38 -13.74 -8.30
CA ARG A 61 -1.08 -14.60 -9.25
C ARG A 61 -1.58 -15.81 -8.49
N SER A 62 -2.90 -16.01 -8.46
CA SER A 62 -3.45 -17.27 -7.98
C SER A 62 -3.07 -18.35 -9.01
N GLY A 63 -2.31 -19.36 -8.56
CA GLY A 63 -2.01 -20.56 -9.34
C GLY A 63 -3.09 -21.65 -9.23
N LEU A 64 -4.24 -21.30 -8.63
CA LEU A 64 -5.51 -22.03 -8.78
C LEU A 64 -6.25 -21.48 -9.99
#